data_AF-A0AAW0KHA7-F1
#
_entry.id   AF-A0AAW0KHA7-F1
#
_cell.length_a   1.000
_cell.length_b   1.000
_cell.length_c   1.000
_cell.angle_alpha   90.00
_cell.angle_beta   90.00
_cell.angle_gamma   90.00
#
_symmetry.space_group_name_H-M   'P 1'
#
loop_
_entity.id
_entity.type
_entity.pdbx_description
1 polymer ?
#
loop_
_entity_poly.entity_id
_entity_poly.type
_entity_poly.pdbx_seq_one_letter_code
_entity_poly.pdbx_strand_id
1 'polypeptide(L)' 'MAEELGAICSMDDVLTPFTHVVTWAATAEESQQAELDKTILVHPRWLHACYDACKRYPEKDFPVELKN' A
#
# COMPACT_ATOMS: atom_id res chain seq x y z
N MET A 1 -2.76 4.57 -12.55
CA MET A 1 -1.86 3.41 -12.31
C MET A 1 -2.56 2.25 -11.63
N ALA A 2 -3.05 2.37 -10.39
CA ALA A 2 -3.63 1.22 -9.67
C ALA A 2 -4.88 0.64 -10.37
N GLU A 3 -5.85 1.47 -10.74
CA GLU A 3 -7.07 1.01 -11.44
C GLU A 3 -6.78 0.47 -12.84
N GLU A 4 -5.77 1.01 -13.53
CA GLU A 4 -5.30 0.50 -14.82
C GLU A 4 -4.71 -0.92 -14.72
N LEU A 5 -4.24 -1.29 -13.52
CA LEU A 5 -3.80 -2.66 -13.20
C LEU A 5 -4.94 -3.53 -12.66
N GLY A 6 -6.19 -3.06 -12.70
CA GLY A 6 -7.37 -3.77 -12.22
C GLY A 6 -7.61 -3.68 -10.71
N ALA A 7 -6.92 -2.78 -10.00
CA ALA A 7 -7.20 -2.53 -8.59
C ALA A 7 -8.46 -1.67 -8.40
N ILE A 8 -9.02 -1.69 -7.19
CA ILE A 8 -10.08 -0.77 -6.77
C ILE A 8 -9.45 0.26 -5.82
N CYS A 9 -9.62 1.54 -6.11
CA CYS A 9 -9.23 2.63 -5.23
C CYS A 9 -10.45 3.13 -4.47
N SER A 10 -10.33 3.28 -3.15
CA SER A 10 -11.35 3.92 -2.32
C SER A 10 -10.68 4.88 -1.35
N MET A 11 -11.43 5.92 -0.95
CA MET A 11 -11.10 6.79 0.17
C MET A 11 -11.92 6.43 1.41
N ASP A 12 -12.93 5.57 1.23
CA ASP A 12 -13.89 5.15 2.24
C ASP A 12 -13.59 3.70 2.62
N ASP A 13 -13.24 3.48 3.88
CA ASP A 13 -12.89 2.19 4.47
C ASP A 13 -14.14 1.42 4.97
N VAL A 14 -15.32 2.03 4.95
CA VAL A 14 -16.54 1.48 5.55
C VAL A 14 -17.07 0.25 4.81
N LEU A 15 -16.89 0.19 3.48
CA LEU A 15 -17.51 -0.85 2.63
C LEU A 15 -16.53 -1.88 2.09
N THR A 16 -15.24 -1.52 1.98
CA THR A 16 -14.21 -2.39 1.41
C THR A 16 -12.91 -2.22 2.17
N PRO A 17 -12.42 -3.27 2.88
CA PRO A 17 -11.16 -3.16 3.60
C PRO A 17 -10.01 -2.95 2.62
N PHE A 18 -9.12 -2.01 2.95
CA PHE A 18 -7.95 -1.76 2.14
C PHE A 18 -6.99 -2.94 2.19
N THR A 19 -6.53 -3.38 1.02
CA THR A 19 -5.47 -4.40 0.95
C THR A 19 -4.09 -3.76 1.01
N HIS A 20 -3.95 -2.56 0.43
CA HIS A 20 -2.70 -1.82 0.36
C HIS A 20 -2.97 -0.34 0.63
N VAL A 21 -2.05 0.29 1.35
CA VAL A 21 -1.95 1.74 1.45
C VAL A 21 -0.59 2.15 0.91
N VAL A 22 -0.62 3.02 -0.10
CA VAL A 22 0.58 3.53 -0.75
C VAL A 22 0.99 4.83 -0.06
N THR A 23 2.11 4.83 0.67
CA THR A 23 2.59 5.97 1.46
C THR A 23 4.11 6.05 1.50
N TRP A 24 4.65 7.26 1.66
CA TRP A 24 6.10 7.48 1.77
C TRP A 24 6.66 7.04 3.12
N ALA A 25 5.91 7.27 4.19
CA ALA A 25 6.31 6.96 5.55
C ALA A 25 5.08 6.85 6.45
N ALA A 26 5.18 6.09 7.54
CA ALA A 26 4.09 5.84 8.49
C ALA A 26 4.56 6.10 9.92
N THR A 27 3.69 6.54 10.81
CA THR A 27 3.97 6.55 12.25
C THR A 27 3.96 5.13 12.80
N ALA A 28 4.49 4.94 14.02
CA ALA A 28 4.39 3.65 14.70
C ALA A 28 2.92 3.20 14.91
N GLU A 29 2.03 4.17 15.21
CA GLU A 29 0.59 3.92 15.34
C GLU A 29 -0.03 3.48 14.02
N GLU A 30 0.26 4.18 12.91
CA GLU A 30 -0.22 3.81 11.57
C GLU A 30 0.29 2.42 11.15
N SER A 31 1.56 2.11 11.44
CA SER A 31 2.13 0.78 11.17
C SER A 31 1.45 -0.31 11.99
N GLN A 32 1.25 -0.08 13.29
CA GLN A 32 0.58 -1.03 14.17
C GLN A 32 -0.88 -1.25 13.74
N GLN A 33 -1.58 -0.18 13.39
CA GLN A 33 -2.96 -0.25 12.91
C GLN A 33 -3.05 -1.04 11.60
N ALA A 34 -2.12 -0.83 10.67
CA ALA A 34 -2.07 -1.59 9.43
C ALA A 34 -1.88 -3.11 9.67
N GLU A 35 -1.08 -3.49 10.66
CA GLU A 35 -0.93 -4.91 11.05
C GLU A 35 -2.24 -5.49 11.60
N LEU A 36 -2.96 -4.75 12.44
CA LEU A 36 -4.26 -5.16 12.98
C LEU A 36 -5.31 -5.34 11.87
N ASP A 37 -5.34 -4.40 10.92
CA ASP A 37 -6.27 -4.38 9.80
C ASP A 37 -5.87 -5.34 8.68
N LYS A 38 -4.68 -5.96 8.77
CA LYS A 38 -4.06 -6.78 7.71
C LYS A 38 -3.89 -6.01 6.40
N THR A 39 -3.66 -4.70 6.52
CA THR A 39 -3.38 -3.79 5.43
C THR A 39 -1.88 -3.73 5.20
N ILE A 40 -1.43 -3.80 3.94
CA ILE A 40 -0.01 -3.72 3.62
C ILE A 40 0.38 -2.28 3.31
N LEU A 41 1.30 -1.72 4.08
CA LEU A 41 1.91 -0.42 3.78
C LEU A 41 3.02 -0.62 2.75
N VAL A 42 2.98 0.12 1.64
CA VAL A 42 4.00 0.05 0.58
C VAL A 42 4.45 1.43 0.13
N HIS A 43 5.74 1.54 -0.20
CA HIS A 43 6.29 2.76 -0.78
C HIS A 43 5.74 2.98 -2.21
N PRO A 44 5.51 4.24 -2.68
CA PRO A 44 5.01 4.52 -4.04
C PRO A 44 5.78 3.86 -5.18
N ARG A 45 7.07 3.59 -4.96
CA ARG A 45 7.94 2.83 -5.88
C ARG A 45 7.40 1.42 -6.19
N TRP A 46 6.65 0.80 -5.28
CA TRP A 46 6.01 -0.48 -5.52
C TRP A 46 4.97 -0.37 -6.63
N LEU A 47 4.07 0.62 -6.55
CA LEU A 47 3.02 0.82 -7.54
C LEU A 47 3.62 1.17 -8.91
N HIS A 48 4.67 1.99 -8.94
CA HIS A 48 5.40 2.29 -10.18
C HIS A 48 6.03 1.04 -10.79
N ALA A 49 6.75 0.24 -10.00
CA ALA A 49 7.36 -0.99 -10.49
C ALA A 49 6.32 -2.00 -11.00
N CYS A 50 5.17 -2.09 -10.33
CA CYS A 50 4.06 -2.93 -10.78
C CYS A 50 3.46 -2.46 -12.10
N TYR A 51 3.33 -1.14 -12.27
CA TYR A 51 2.82 -0.50 -13.47
C TYR A 51 3.75 -0.72 -14.66
N ASP A 52 5.03 -0.38 -14.52
CA ASP A 52 6.02 -0.50 -15.59
C ASP A 52 6.18 -1.95 -16.10
N ALA A 53 6.06 -2.92 -15.20
CA ALA A 53 6.22 -4.33 -15.53
C ALA A 53 4.89 -5.06 -15.81
N CYS A 54 3.75 -4.37 -15.69
CA CYS A 54 2.40 -4.94 -15.76
C CYS A 54 2.24 -6.23 -14.92
N LYS A 55 2.83 -6.28 -13.72
CA LYS A 55 2.78 -7.44 -12.82
C LYS A 55 2.95 -7.02 -11.36
N ARG A 56 2.45 -7.82 -10.41
CA ARG A 56 2.64 -7.57 -8.98
C ARG A 56 4.06 -7.93 -8.54
N TYR A 57 4.75 -6.99 -7.89
CA TYR A 57 6.02 -7.23 -7.20
C TYR A 57 5.80 -7.53 -5.71
N PRO A 58 6.75 -8.22 -5.04
CA PRO A 58 6.69 -8.43 -3.59
C PRO A 58 6.70 -7.10 -2.83
N GLU A 59 5.75 -6.92 -1.92
CA GLU A 59 5.58 -5.68 -1.14
C GLU A 59 6.78 -5.42 -0.22
N LYS A 60 7.35 -6.50 0.33
CA LYS A 60 8.52 -6.46 1.22
C LYS A 60 9.77 -5.84 0.59
N ASP A 61 9.84 -5.78 -0.74
CA ASP A 61 10.97 -5.17 -1.46
C ASP A 61 10.85 -3.63 -1.49
N PHE A 62 9.74 -3.08 -1.00
CA PHE A 62 9.40 -1.66 -1.00
C PHE A 62 8.89 -1.19 0.38
N PRO A 63 9.72 -1.34 1.44
CA PRO A 63 9.33 -1.00 2.79
C PRO A 63 9.00 0.49 2.94
N VAL A 64 8.10 0.79 3.86
CA VAL A 64 7.75 2.15 4.28
C VAL A 64 8.60 2.52 5.48
N GLU A 65 9.16 3.73 5.49
CA GLU A 65 9.95 4.23 6.61
C GLU A 65 9.05 4.67 7.78
N LEU A 66 9.50 4.44 9.02
CA LEU A 66 8.80 4.97 10.19
C LEU A 66 9.15 6.44 10.41
N LYS A 67 8.12 7.29 10.52
CA LYS A 67 8.28 8.69 10.95
C LYS A 67 8.53 8.70 12.46
N ASN A 68 9.65 9.29 12.85
CA ASN A 68 9.94 9.60 14.27
C ASN A 68 9.13 10.79 14.75
#